data_AF-A0AAN9V356-F1
#
_entry.id   AF-A0AAN9V356-F1
#
_cell.length_a   1.000
_cell.length_b   1.000
_cell.length_c   1.000
_cell.angle_alpha   90.00
_cell.angle_beta   90.00
_cell.angle_gamma   90.00
#
_symmetry.space_group_name_H-M   'P 1'
#
loop_
_entity.id
_entity.type
_entity.pdbx_description
1 polymer ?
#
loop_
_entity_poly.entity_id
_entity_poly.type
_entity_poly.pdbx_seq_one_letter_code
_entity_poly.pdbx_strand_id
1 'polypeptide(L)'
;MAVQAQDITKSTRPFPTRPGYGTRGDRVQLWANYVDLGVPIVLKFYRYEIDTSPTVVGKKLERVVDLFINGEQMADFRRDVVTDFKKTLISRKDLGAIKGKTFKVSYFGEHEKPTDDVTHQIRLVFQYVLPVDKLLDYVKSDQLAKQYPQKSEMIQSLNIFLNHFAKSNPNLITLGAHKTFTPAHKIDLDVGMQGLRGYFASVRLATNRVLINVNITHSAFFRAITLAELMQLFKSRFDRKRSKGKLGNANADMLFALHYFLQGVRIMTKPHRGGVGFPIKTIKGLATTGDGRNQNNAPQVKKSGANANEIKIWVEPEAKGSSGKYVLLSEYLQDSKKRTPSLA
;
A
#
# COMPACT_ATOMS: atom_id res chain seq x y z
N MET A 1 -29.44 -36.67 3.98
CA MET A 1 -28.99 -36.23 5.31
C MET A 1 -28.12 -35.00 5.12
N ALA A 2 -28.66 -33.82 5.42
CA ALA A 2 -27.93 -32.56 5.30
C ALA A 2 -27.01 -32.40 6.50
N VAL A 3 -25.72 -32.17 6.24
CA VAL A 3 -24.74 -31.81 7.28
C VAL A 3 -25.05 -30.38 7.71
N GLN A 4 -25.65 -30.23 8.89
CA GLN A 4 -25.79 -28.93 9.54
C GLN A 4 -24.39 -28.39 9.81
N ALA A 5 -24.06 -27.26 9.19
CA ALA A 5 -22.92 -26.46 9.57
C ALA A 5 -23.12 -26.03 11.03
N GLN A 6 -22.29 -26.55 11.92
CA GLN A 6 -22.27 -26.11 13.30
C GLN A 6 -21.93 -24.62 13.33
N ASP A 7 -22.87 -23.82 13.82
CA ASP A 7 -22.63 -22.44 14.23
C ASP A 7 -21.41 -22.41 15.16
N ILE A 8 -20.31 -21.83 14.67
CA ILE A 8 -19.15 -21.49 15.50
C ILE A 8 -19.58 -20.31 16.37
N THR A 9 -20.38 -20.60 17.39
CA THR A 9 -20.64 -19.69 18.49
C THR A 9 -19.28 -19.28 19.06
N LYS A 10 -19.01 -17.97 19.11
CA LYS A 10 -17.82 -17.41 19.74
C LYS A 10 -17.67 -18.02 21.13
N SER A 11 -16.72 -18.92 21.31
CA SER A 11 -16.37 -19.44 22.63
C SER A 11 -16.03 -18.25 23.54
N THR A 12 -16.91 -17.97 24.50
CA THR A 12 -16.74 -16.95 25.55
C THR A 12 -15.80 -17.41 26.66
N ARG A 13 -15.18 -18.59 26.53
CA ARG A 13 -14.24 -19.11 27.52
C ARG A 13 -12.92 -18.33 27.45
N PRO A 14 -12.48 -17.66 28.53
CA PRO A 14 -11.20 -16.99 28.56
C PRO A 14 -10.07 -18.00 28.32
N PHE A 15 -8.99 -17.56 27.65
CA PHE A 15 -7.79 -18.37 27.55
C PHE A 15 -7.26 -18.71 28.95
N PRO A 16 -6.73 -19.92 29.18
CA PRO A 16 -6.19 -20.30 30.48
C PRO A 16 -5.05 -19.37 30.87
N THR A 17 -4.99 -19.00 32.15
CA THR A 17 -3.88 -18.25 32.71
C THR A 17 -2.63 -19.13 32.74
N ARG A 18 -1.45 -18.50 32.72
CA ARG A 18 -0.18 -19.22 32.90
C ARG A 18 -0.18 -19.87 34.30
N PRO A 19 -0.04 -21.20 34.41
CA PRO A 19 -0.05 -21.87 35.72
C PRO A 19 1.24 -21.64 36.52
N GLY A 20 2.34 -21.33 35.85
CA GLY A 20 3.63 -21.06 36.47
C GLY A 20 4.77 -20.95 35.44
N TYR A 21 6.01 -20.88 35.94
CA TYR A 21 7.24 -20.91 35.14
C TYR A 21 7.90 -22.29 35.25
N GLY A 22 8.49 -22.77 34.15
CA GLY A 22 9.23 -24.03 34.15
C GLY A 22 10.52 -23.94 34.95
N THR A 23 10.87 -25.01 35.66
CA THR A 23 12.03 -25.05 36.58
C THR A 23 13.08 -26.10 36.22
N ARG A 24 12.83 -26.93 35.20
CA ARG A 24 13.73 -27.99 34.75
C ARG A 24 14.68 -27.51 33.66
N GLY A 25 15.84 -28.17 33.55
CA GLY A 25 16.86 -27.91 32.53
C GLY A 25 17.95 -26.95 33.00
N ASP A 26 19.04 -26.91 32.25
CA ASP A 26 20.18 -26.06 32.55
C ASP A 26 19.88 -24.60 32.21
N ARG A 27 20.31 -23.70 33.10
CA ARG A 27 20.14 -22.26 32.88
C ARG A 27 21.11 -21.82 31.79
N VAL A 28 20.57 -21.21 30.74
CA VAL A 28 21.35 -20.64 29.64
C VAL A 28 21.01 -19.16 29.46
N GLN A 29 22.02 -18.38 29.07
CA GLN A 29 21.82 -16.97 28.71
C GLN A 29 21.47 -16.86 27.23
N LEU A 30 20.37 -16.19 26.92
CA LEU A 30 19.88 -16.00 25.56
C LEU A 30 19.72 -14.51 25.24
N TRP A 31 20.00 -14.18 23.99
CA TRP A 31 19.67 -12.89 23.42
C TRP A 31 18.43 -13.04 22.55
N ALA A 32 17.47 -12.14 22.73
CA ALA A 32 16.29 -12.06 21.91
C ALA A 32 16.29 -10.72 21.16
N ASN A 33 15.69 -10.71 19.99
CA ASN A 33 15.55 -9.55 19.12
C ASN A 33 14.43 -8.59 19.60
N TYR A 34 14.39 -8.35 20.91
CA TYR A 34 13.45 -7.47 21.58
C TYR A 34 14.18 -6.32 22.25
N VAL A 35 13.64 -5.12 22.06
CA VAL A 35 14.15 -3.88 22.68
C VAL A 35 13.07 -3.32 23.61
N ASP A 36 13.45 -2.86 24.80
CA ASP A 36 12.50 -2.19 25.69
C ASP A 36 12.12 -0.83 25.13
N LEU A 37 10.81 -0.56 25.00
CA LEU A 37 10.31 0.70 24.45
C LEU A 37 10.38 1.85 25.47
N GLY A 38 10.30 1.56 26.78
CA GLY A 38 10.25 2.58 27.83
C GLY A 38 9.18 3.66 27.61
N VAL A 39 7.92 3.39 27.97
CA VAL A 39 6.82 4.36 27.73
C VAL A 39 6.61 5.29 28.94
N PRO A 40 6.55 6.63 28.76
CA PRO A 40 6.30 7.57 29.86
C PRO A 40 4.90 7.38 30.48
N ILE A 41 4.84 7.29 31.81
CA ILE A 41 3.59 7.04 32.55
C ILE A 41 2.54 8.15 32.40
N VAL A 42 2.98 9.39 32.23
CA VAL A 42 2.11 10.58 32.10
C VAL A 42 1.42 10.69 30.74
N LEU A 43 1.81 9.85 29.79
CA LEU A 43 1.33 9.93 28.41
C LEU A 43 -0.11 9.41 28.30
N LYS A 44 -0.91 10.09 27.50
CA LYS A 44 -2.27 9.68 27.14
C LYS A 44 -2.39 9.71 25.63
N PHE A 45 -2.96 8.67 25.05
CA PHE A 45 -3.26 8.62 23.63
C PHE A 45 -4.72 8.96 23.39
N TYR A 46 -4.97 10.06 22.69
CA TYR A 46 -6.30 10.47 22.24
C TYR A 46 -6.53 9.84 20.87
N ARG A 47 -7.53 8.96 20.78
CA ARG A 47 -7.82 8.24 19.55
C ARG A 47 -8.97 8.88 18.80
N TYR A 48 -8.74 9.09 17.51
CA TYR A 48 -9.70 9.61 16.56
C TYR A 48 -9.85 8.62 15.39
N GLU A 49 -11.07 8.50 14.90
CA GLU A 49 -11.37 7.86 13.62
C GLU A 49 -11.41 8.91 12.51
N ILE A 50 -10.82 8.58 11.37
CA ILE A 50 -10.86 9.39 10.16
C ILE A 50 -11.98 8.86 9.27
N ASP A 51 -13.01 9.67 9.11
CA ASP A 51 -14.09 9.44 8.15
C ASP A 51 -13.83 10.26 6.88
N THR A 52 -14.03 9.65 5.70
CA THR A 52 -13.91 10.33 4.40
C THR A 52 -15.24 10.40 3.67
N SER A 53 -15.56 11.54 3.06
CA SER A 53 -16.69 11.69 2.14
C SER A 53 -16.23 12.28 0.79
N PRO A 54 -16.49 11.61 -0.35
CA PRO A 54 -17.05 10.25 -0.46
C PRO A 54 -16.10 9.21 0.15
N THR A 55 -16.61 8.00 0.41
CA THR A 55 -15.80 6.91 0.98
C THR A 55 -14.65 6.55 0.05
N VAL A 56 -13.42 6.65 0.56
CA VAL A 56 -12.19 6.30 -0.18
C VAL A 56 -11.56 5.06 0.44
N VAL A 57 -10.98 4.19 -0.40
CA VAL A 57 -10.30 2.97 0.05
C VAL A 57 -8.90 2.83 -0.56
N GLY A 58 -8.08 1.97 0.04
CA GLY A 58 -6.77 1.58 -0.48
C GLY A 58 -5.77 2.75 -0.56
N LYS A 59 -4.97 2.77 -1.63
CA LYS A 59 -3.92 3.79 -1.83
C LYS A 59 -4.44 5.21 -1.98
N LYS A 60 -5.67 5.37 -2.46
CA LYS A 60 -6.30 6.69 -2.57
C LYS A 60 -6.62 7.25 -1.17
N LEU A 61 -7.07 6.41 -0.24
CA LEU A 61 -7.30 6.82 1.17
C LEU A 61 -5.99 7.23 1.83
N GLU A 62 -4.94 6.40 1.67
CA GLU A 62 -3.60 6.71 2.19
C GLU A 62 -3.12 8.09 1.73
N ARG A 63 -3.30 8.40 0.44
CA ARG A 63 -2.94 9.72 -0.10
C ARG A 63 -3.81 10.86 0.45
N VAL A 64 -5.13 10.68 0.55
CA VAL A 64 -6.03 11.72 1.09
C VAL A 64 -5.67 12.05 2.54
N VAL A 65 -5.38 11.04 3.36
CA VAL A 65 -4.96 11.25 4.76
C VAL A 65 -3.58 11.90 4.84
N ASP A 66 -2.64 11.47 4.00
CA ASP A 66 -1.31 12.09 3.91
C ASP A 66 -1.38 13.59 3.57
N LEU A 67 -2.21 13.96 2.58
CA LEU A 67 -2.46 15.36 2.21
C LEU A 67 -3.09 16.16 3.35
N PHE A 68 -4.02 15.55 4.10
CA PHE A 68 -4.64 16.19 5.25
C PHE A 68 -3.65 16.45 6.40
N ILE A 69 -2.86 15.46 6.79
CA ILE A 69 -1.88 15.57 7.88
C ILE A 69 -0.78 16.59 7.55
N ASN A 70 -0.37 16.67 6.28
CA ASN A 70 0.61 17.63 5.80
C ASN A 70 0.01 18.98 5.38
N GLY A 71 -1.31 19.13 5.44
CA GLY A 71 -2.02 20.37 5.15
C GLY A 71 -1.88 21.42 6.24
N GLU A 72 -2.30 22.64 5.93
CA GLU A 72 -2.28 23.80 6.83
C GLU A 72 -3.18 23.60 8.06
N GLN A 73 -4.33 22.96 7.88
CA GLN A 73 -5.30 22.68 8.95
C GLN A 73 -4.74 21.82 10.09
N MET A 74 -3.69 21.05 9.81
CA MET A 74 -3.01 20.17 10.77
C MET A 74 -1.63 20.69 11.18
N ALA A 75 -1.22 21.88 10.75
CA ALA A 75 0.13 22.42 10.99
C ALA A 75 0.50 22.45 12.48
N ASP A 76 -0.39 22.97 13.32
CA ASP A 76 -0.18 23.10 14.77
C ASP A 76 -0.16 21.75 15.49
N PHE A 77 -0.84 20.75 14.95
CA PHE A 77 -0.99 19.43 15.57
C PHE A 77 -0.02 18.39 15.01
N ARG A 78 0.66 18.67 13.88
CA ARG A 78 1.43 17.68 13.11
C ARG A 78 2.47 16.92 13.95
N ARG A 79 3.10 17.61 14.91
CA ARG A 79 4.12 17.02 15.79
C ARG A 79 3.53 16.15 16.90
N ASP A 80 2.24 16.33 17.20
CA ASP A 80 1.51 15.65 18.25
C ASP A 80 0.66 14.50 17.73
N VAL A 81 0.62 14.24 16.41
CA VAL A 81 -0.21 13.21 15.80
C VAL A 81 0.58 12.13 15.07
N VAL A 82 0.06 10.92 15.08
CA VAL A 82 0.49 9.79 14.24
C VAL A 82 -0.73 9.10 13.67
N THR A 83 -0.60 8.52 12.48
CA THR A 83 -1.70 7.82 11.81
C THR A 83 -1.22 6.54 11.12
N ASP A 84 -2.14 5.59 10.97
CA ASP A 84 -1.94 4.44 10.09
C ASP A 84 -2.09 4.78 8.59
N PHE A 85 -2.39 6.06 8.28
CA PHE A 85 -2.77 6.62 6.98
C PHE A 85 -4.05 6.00 6.43
N LYS A 86 -4.93 5.52 7.32
CA LYS A 86 -6.22 4.94 6.96
C LYS A 86 -7.31 5.53 7.84
N LYS A 87 -7.76 4.77 8.83
CA LYS A 87 -8.89 5.13 9.67
C LYS A 87 -8.48 5.67 11.03
N THR A 88 -7.23 5.48 11.45
CA THR A 88 -6.85 5.75 12.84
C THR A 88 -5.88 6.91 12.90
N LEU A 89 -6.21 7.91 13.70
CA LEU A 89 -5.31 8.97 14.12
C LEU A 89 -5.17 8.93 15.63
N ILE A 90 -3.93 8.95 16.11
CA ILE A 90 -3.58 8.99 17.52
C ILE A 90 -2.88 10.31 17.78
N SER A 91 -3.34 11.03 18.80
CA SER A 91 -2.70 12.25 19.27
C SER A 91 -2.19 12.07 20.70
N ARG A 92 -1.07 12.73 21.03
CA ARG A 92 -0.55 12.84 22.41
C ARG A 92 -1.23 13.95 23.21
N LYS A 93 -2.07 14.78 22.57
CA LYS A 93 -2.89 15.83 23.18
C LYS A 93 -4.33 15.78 22.66
N ASP A 94 -5.27 16.35 23.41
CA ASP A 94 -6.60 16.57 22.86
C ASP A 94 -6.53 17.59 21.72
N LEU A 95 -7.09 17.23 20.57
CA LEU A 95 -7.20 18.09 19.39
C LEU A 95 -8.27 19.18 19.54
N GLY A 96 -9.04 19.18 20.64
CA GLY A 96 -9.90 20.31 21.03
C GLY A 96 -10.86 20.75 19.92
N ALA A 97 -10.73 22.00 19.46
CA ALA A 97 -11.67 22.62 18.53
C ALA A 97 -11.71 22.00 17.12
N ILE A 98 -10.76 21.14 16.73
CA ILE A 98 -10.82 20.44 15.44
C ILE A 98 -11.53 19.08 15.52
N LYS A 99 -11.86 18.61 16.74
CA LYS A 99 -12.67 17.40 16.96
C LYS A 99 -14.06 17.57 16.34
N GLY A 100 -14.51 16.57 15.59
CA GLY A 100 -15.82 16.54 14.94
C GLY A 100 -15.97 17.46 13.73
N LYS A 101 -14.98 18.31 13.43
CA LYS A 101 -15.01 19.18 12.26
C LYS A 101 -14.74 18.40 10.98
N THR A 102 -15.35 18.88 9.91
CA THR A 102 -15.13 18.40 8.55
C THR A 102 -14.22 19.35 7.80
N PHE A 103 -13.22 18.79 7.16
CA PHE A 103 -12.14 19.48 6.47
C PHE A 103 -12.16 19.15 4.99
N LYS A 104 -12.04 20.16 4.14
CA LYS A 104 -11.88 19.95 2.69
C LYS A 104 -10.39 19.74 2.38
N VAL A 105 -10.12 18.73 1.56
CA VAL A 105 -8.78 18.32 1.14
C VAL A 105 -8.75 18.19 -0.37
N SER A 106 -8.01 19.06 -1.05
CA SER A 106 -7.75 18.96 -2.48
C SER A 106 -6.87 17.74 -2.75
N TYR A 107 -7.35 16.82 -3.60
CA TYR A 107 -6.68 15.57 -3.90
C TYR A 107 -5.82 15.72 -5.16
N PHE A 108 -4.56 15.28 -5.04
CA PHE A 108 -3.65 15.11 -6.16
C PHE A 108 -2.73 13.91 -5.91
N GLY A 109 -2.36 13.21 -6.99
CA GLY A 109 -1.40 12.11 -6.94
C GLY A 109 -0.02 12.54 -6.41
N GLU A 110 0.83 11.56 -6.08
CA GLU A 110 2.19 11.78 -5.58
C GLU A 110 3.08 12.54 -6.57
N HIS A 111 2.82 12.38 -7.87
CA HIS A 111 3.56 13.02 -8.97
C HIS A 111 2.67 13.94 -9.81
N GLU A 112 1.60 14.44 -9.20
CA GLU A 112 0.67 15.40 -9.80
C GLU A 112 0.75 16.71 -9.02
N LYS A 113 0.40 17.82 -9.67
CA LYS A 113 0.32 19.11 -8.99
C LYS A 113 -1.01 19.22 -8.25
N PRO A 114 -1.10 20.02 -7.17
CA PRO A 114 -2.37 20.35 -6.55
C PRO A 114 -3.33 20.92 -7.59
N THR A 115 -4.55 20.39 -7.64
CA THR A 115 -5.67 20.95 -8.41
C THR A 115 -6.87 21.08 -7.49
N ASP A 116 -7.70 22.08 -7.73
CA ASP A 116 -8.94 22.28 -6.96
C ASP A 116 -10.13 21.49 -7.53
N ASP A 117 -9.91 20.74 -8.61
CA ASP A 117 -10.96 20.02 -9.33
C ASP A 117 -11.54 18.84 -8.53
N VAL A 118 -10.74 18.21 -7.67
CA VAL A 118 -11.13 17.00 -6.94
C VAL A 118 -10.89 17.19 -5.45
N THR A 119 -11.96 17.52 -4.71
CA THR A 119 -11.89 17.63 -3.25
C THR A 119 -12.49 16.42 -2.55
N HIS A 120 -11.89 16.01 -1.43
CA HIS A 120 -12.47 15.06 -0.49
C HIS A 120 -12.71 15.76 0.85
N GLN A 121 -13.63 15.22 1.63
CA GLN A 121 -13.87 15.70 2.99
C GLN A 121 -13.32 14.69 3.99
N ILE A 122 -12.59 15.17 4.99
CA ILE A 122 -12.16 14.38 6.16
C ILE A 122 -12.87 14.91 7.40
N ARG A 123 -13.44 14.01 8.20
CA ARG A 123 -13.96 14.32 9.53
C ARG A 123 -13.21 13.53 10.59
N LEU A 124 -12.78 14.21 11.64
CA LEU A 124 -12.09 13.60 12.79
C LEU A 124 -13.09 13.27 13.89
N VAL A 125 -13.46 12.00 14.03
CA VAL A 125 -14.41 11.54 15.05
C VAL A 125 -13.64 11.05 16.26
N PHE A 126 -13.74 11.76 17.39
CA PHE A 126 -13.13 11.30 18.63
C PHE A 126 -13.77 10.01 19.11
N GLN A 127 -12.94 9.08 19.57
CA GLN A 127 -13.36 7.78 20.06
C GLN A 127 -13.23 7.72 21.59
N TYR A 128 -12.00 7.71 22.09
CA TYR A 128 -11.70 7.58 23.52
C TYR A 128 -10.24 7.94 23.81
N VAL A 129 -9.90 8.02 25.09
CA VAL A 129 -8.53 8.19 25.59
C VAL A 129 -7.99 6.85 26.07
N LEU A 130 -6.71 6.60 25.79
CA LEU A 130 -5.95 5.44 26.25
C LEU A 130 -4.81 5.94 27.17
N PRO A 131 -5.01 5.93 28.50
CA PRO A 131 -3.99 6.31 29.46
C PRO A 131 -2.88 5.23 29.54
N VAL A 132 -1.60 5.64 29.48
CA VAL A 132 -0.46 4.71 29.52
C VAL A 132 -0.22 4.16 30.92
N ASP A 133 -0.55 4.90 31.98
CA ASP A 133 -0.52 4.42 33.37
C ASP A 133 -1.33 3.13 33.55
N LYS A 134 -2.51 3.02 32.93
CA LYS A 134 -3.33 1.79 32.96
C LYS A 134 -2.66 0.61 32.25
N LEU A 135 -1.94 0.87 31.17
CA LEU A 135 -1.13 -0.17 30.51
C LEU A 135 0.00 -0.65 31.43
N LEU A 136 0.74 0.28 32.03
CA LEU A 136 1.87 -0.05 32.90
C LEU A 136 1.41 -0.78 34.16
N ASP A 137 0.30 -0.33 34.75
CA ASP A 137 -0.36 -0.98 35.89
C ASP A 137 -0.81 -2.41 35.56
N TYR A 138 -1.26 -2.67 34.33
CA TYR A 138 -1.55 -4.02 33.84
C TYR A 138 -0.28 -4.86 33.67
N VAL A 139 0.72 -4.32 32.98
CA VAL A 139 1.95 -5.04 32.61
C VAL A 139 2.84 -5.38 33.81
N LYS A 140 2.81 -4.54 34.86
CA LYS A 140 3.58 -4.71 36.10
C LYS A 140 2.83 -5.43 37.21
N SER A 141 1.58 -5.84 36.96
CA SER A 141 0.76 -6.47 37.98
C SER A 141 1.12 -7.93 38.19
N ASP A 142 1.25 -8.32 39.45
CA ASP A 142 1.41 -9.73 39.87
C ASP A 142 0.05 -10.47 39.92
N GLN A 143 -1.07 -9.76 39.81
CA GLN A 143 -2.40 -10.37 39.76
C GLN A 143 -2.65 -11.04 38.40
N LEU A 144 -2.64 -12.37 38.38
CA LEU A 144 -2.86 -13.19 37.18
C LEU A 144 -4.21 -12.93 36.49
N ALA A 145 -5.23 -12.55 37.26
CA ALA A 145 -6.58 -12.28 36.77
C ALA A 145 -6.79 -10.83 36.28
N LYS A 146 -5.78 -9.95 36.41
CA LYS A 146 -5.93 -8.55 36.02
C LYS A 146 -6.18 -8.46 34.53
N GLN A 147 -7.21 -7.71 34.17
CA GLN A 147 -7.57 -7.48 32.78
C GLN A 147 -7.23 -6.05 32.37
N TYR A 148 -6.95 -5.90 31.07
CA TYR A 148 -6.86 -4.60 30.43
C TYR A 148 -7.78 -4.62 29.22
N PRO A 149 -9.04 -4.15 29.35
CA PRO A 149 -10.04 -4.27 28.29
C PRO A 149 -9.60 -3.65 26.96
N GLN A 150 -8.90 -2.52 27.00
CA GLN A 150 -8.42 -1.77 25.82
C GLN A 150 -7.02 -2.22 25.35
N LYS A 151 -6.62 -3.45 25.66
CA LYS A 151 -5.28 -3.99 25.34
C LYS A 151 -4.99 -3.97 23.84
N SER A 152 -5.94 -4.38 23.01
CA SER A 152 -5.80 -4.39 21.55
C SER A 152 -5.58 -2.99 20.98
N GLU A 153 -6.36 -2.03 21.46
CA GLU A 153 -6.41 -0.64 21.04
C GLU A 153 -5.12 0.08 21.40
N MET A 154 -4.60 -0.18 22.61
CA MET A 154 -3.31 0.34 23.06
C MET A 154 -2.15 -0.25 22.28
N ILE A 155 -2.10 -1.57 22.09
CA ILE A 155 -1.07 -2.22 21.27
C ILE A 155 -1.10 -1.69 19.83
N GLN A 156 -2.30 -1.52 19.26
CA GLN A 156 -2.45 -0.94 17.92
C GLN A 156 -1.92 0.50 17.88
N SER A 157 -2.26 1.33 18.87
CA SER A 157 -1.81 2.73 18.93
C SER A 157 -0.28 2.84 19.02
N LEU A 158 0.36 2.00 19.83
CA LEU A 158 1.81 1.91 19.93
C LEU A 158 2.46 1.40 18.63
N ASN A 159 1.82 0.44 17.95
CA ASN A 159 2.29 -0.02 16.64
C ASN A 159 2.14 1.05 15.54
N ILE A 160 1.07 1.85 15.58
CA ILE A 160 0.88 2.99 14.68
C ILE A 160 2.00 4.01 14.91
N PHE A 161 2.24 4.39 16.16
CA PHE A 161 3.33 5.27 16.54
C PHE A 161 4.69 4.77 16.01
N LEU A 162 5.03 3.51 16.32
CA LEU A 162 6.29 2.90 15.92
C LEU A 162 6.52 2.93 14.40
N ASN A 163 5.47 2.69 13.61
CA ASN A 163 5.58 2.55 12.16
C ASN A 163 5.22 3.83 11.38
N HIS A 164 4.80 4.90 12.05
CA HIS A 164 4.35 6.13 11.40
C HIS A 164 5.45 6.77 10.55
N PHE A 165 6.65 6.96 11.12
CA PHE A 165 7.79 7.55 10.40
C PHE A 165 8.13 6.79 9.12
N ALA A 166 8.15 5.45 9.19
CA ALA A 166 8.45 4.63 8.03
C ALA A 166 7.42 4.81 6.91
N LYS A 167 6.15 5.02 7.26
CA LYS A 167 5.06 5.26 6.30
C LYS A 167 5.03 6.68 5.75
N SER A 168 5.49 7.66 6.53
CA SER A 168 5.53 9.07 6.12
C SER A 168 6.80 9.44 5.35
N ASN A 169 7.79 8.56 5.30
CA ASN A 169 9.08 8.82 4.66
C ASN A 169 9.10 8.27 3.22
N PRO A 170 9.17 9.13 2.19
CA PRO A 170 9.15 8.69 0.79
C PRO A 170 10.39 7.88 0.37
N ASN A 171 11.47 7.92 1.15
CA ASN A 171 12.69 7.15 0.88
C ASN A 171 12.61 5.69 1.38
N LEU A 172 11.52 5.32 2.05
CA LEU A 172 11.30 3.99 2.62
C LEU A 172 10.10 3.32 1.95
N ILE A 173 10.17 1.99 1.81
CA ILE A 173 9.09 1.21 1.21
C ILE A 173 8.41 0.41 2.31
N THR A 174 7.12 0.63 2.56
CA THR A 174 6.36 -0.12 3.57
C THR A 174 5.49 -1.19 2.93
N LEU A 175 5.55 -2.44 3.44
CA LEU A 175 4.62 -3.51 3.10
C LEU A 175 3.80 -3.91 4.33
N GLY A 176 2.48 -3.72 4.25
CA GLY A 176 1.58 -3.95 5.38
C GLY A 176 1.82 -2.94 6.52
N ALA A 177 1.54 -3.35 7.74
CA ALA A 177 1.60 -2.46 8.90
C ALA A 177 2.98 -2.41 9.60
N HIS A 178 3.83 -3.41 9.39
CA HIS A 178 5.00 -3.67 10.24
C HIS A 178 6.30 -3.91 9.48
N LYS A 179 6.29 -4.00 8.14
CA LYS A 179 7.50 -4.26 7.36
C LYS A 179 7.93 -3.01 6.60
N THR A 180 9.19 -2.65 6.73
CA THR A 180 9.80 -1.48 6.09
C THR A 180 11.09 -1.90 5.40
N PHE A 181 11.28 -1.49 4.15
CA PHE A 181 12.41 -1.84 3.31
C PHE A 181 13.17 -0.59 2.91
N THR A 182 14.49 -0.72 2.77
CA THR A 182 15.37 0.36 2.34
C THR A 182 15.98 0.02 0.98
N PRO A 183 16.09 0.98 0.06
CA PRO A 183 16.77 0.77 -1.22
C PRO A 183 18.31 0.67 -1.09
N ALA A 184 18.87 0.91 0.10
CA ALA A 184 20.32 0.92 0.33
C ALA A 184 20.98 -0.45 0.17
N HIS A 185 20.29 -1.54 0.53
CA HIS A 185 20.81 -2.90 0.47
C HIS A 185 19.95 -3.74 -0.47
N LYS A 186 20.40 -3.82 -1.72
CA LYS A 186 19.70 -4.51 -2.80
C LYS A 186 20.55 -5.60 -3.45
N ILE A 187 19.91 -6.68 -3.87
CA ILE A 187 20.49 -7.74 -4.68
C ILE A 187 19.67 -7.90 -5.97
N ASP A 188 20.34 -8.13 -7.10
CA ASP A 188 19.65 -8.41 -8.36
C ASP A 188 19.05 -9.83 -8.32
N LEU A 189 17.76 -9.95 -8.67
CA LEU A 189 17.04 -11.24 -8.73
C LEU A 189 16.74 -11.67 -10.18
N ASP A 190 17.39 -11.04 -11.16
CA ASP A 190 17.17 -11.21 -12.61
C ASP A 190 15.80 -10.62 -13.05
N VAL A 191 15.59 -10.51 -14.37
CA VAL A 191 14.30 -10.13 -14.98
C VAL A 191 13.73 -8.80 -14.45
N GLY A 192 14.61 -7.84 -14.14
CA GLY A 192 14.19 -6.54 -13.61
C GLY A 192 13.65 -6.58 -12.18
N MET A 193 13.86 -7.67 -11.44
CA MET A 193 13.52 -7.80 -10.03
C MET A 193 14.76 -7.57 -9.16
N GLN A 194 14.54 -7.05 -7.96
CA GLN A 194 15.57 -6.84 -6.95
C GLN A 194 15.05 -7.29 -5.59
N GLY A 195 15.91 -7.94 -4.81
CA GLY A 195 15.64 -8.25 -3.41
C GLY A 195 16.08 -7.06 -2.57
N LEU A 196 15.18 -6.53 -1.75
CA LEU A 196 15.51 -5.48 -0.78
C LEU A 196 15.52 -6.07 0.62
N ARG A 197 16.52 -5.69 1.41
CA ARG A 197 16.52 -5.92 2.85
C ARG A 197 15.65 -4.87 3.56
N GLY A 198 14.95 -5.34 4.57
CA GLY A 198 14.11 -4.53 5.42
C GLY A 198 14.04 -5.08 6.83
N TYR A 199 13.12 -4.52 7.60
CA TYR A 199 12.88 -4.87 8.99
C TYR A 199 11.38 -5.03 9.23
N PHE A 200 11.03 -6.04 10.01
CA PHE A 200 9.75 -6.19 10.66
C PHE A 200 9.84 -5.58 12.06
N ALA A 201 8.94 -4.67 12.42
CA ALA A 201 8.91 -4.06 13.75
C ALA A 201 7.48 -4.06 14.33
N SER A 202 7.34 -4.58 15.56
CA SER A 202 6.04 -4.59 16.26
C SER A 202 6.18 -4.44 17.76
N VAL A 203 5.20 -3.77 18.37
CA VAL A 203 5.09 -3.67 19.83
C VAL A 203 4.40 -4.91 20.39
N ARG A 204 4.96 -5.47 21.47
CA ARG A 204 4.42 -6.58 22.24
C ARG A 204 4.46 -6.28 23.73
N LEU A 205 3.44 -6.73 24.45
CA LEU A 205 3.43 -6.65 25.91
C LEU A 205 4.09 -7.91 26.47
N ALA A 206 5.04 -7.73 27.38
CA ALA A 206 5.69 -8.79 28.13
C ALA A 206 5.54 -8.52 29.63
N THR A 207 5.84 -9.48 30.50
CA THR A 207 5.83 -9.25 31.95
C THR A 207 6.76 -8.09 32.32
N ASN A 208 6.25 -7.12 33.08
CA ASN A 208 6.91 -5.90 33.56
C ASN A 208 7.34 -4.86 32.52
N ARG A 209 7.20 -5.11 31.21
CA ARG A 209 7.72 -4.20 30.18
C ARG A 209 6.97 -4.25 28.85
N VAL A 210 7.12 -3.17 28.08
CA VAL A 210 6.63 -3.08 26.71
C VAL A 210 7.82 -3.25 25.78
N LEU A 211 7.76 -4.23 24.89
CA LEU A 211 8.88 -4.58 24.03
C LEU A 211 8.57 -4.27 22.56
N ILE A 212 9.62 -3.93 21.82
CA ILE A 212 9.62 -3.88 20.37
C ILE A 212 10.30 -5.14 19.86
N ASN A 213 9.57 -6.00 19.15
CA ASN A 213 10.14 -7.08 18.36
C ASN A 213 10.66 -6.51 17.04
N VAL A 214 11.96 -6.65 16.76
CA VAL A 214 12.59 -6.21 15.51
C VAL A 214 13.25 -7.40 14.83
N ASN A 215 12.85 -7.73 13.60
CA ASN A 215 13.47 -8.81 12.84
C ASN A 215 13.88 -8.35 11.44
N ILE A 216 14.95 -8.92 10.90
CA ILE A 216 15.35 -8.69 9.50
C ILE A 216 14.36 -9.43 8.60
N THR A 217 13.99 -8.81 7.49
CA THR A 217 13.17 -9.43 6.45
C THR A 217 13.70 -9.05 5.08
N HIS A 218 13.38 -9.87 4.08
CA HIS A 218 13.74 -9.62 2.68
C HIS A 218 12.48 -9.79 1.83
N SER A 219 12.35 -8.98 0.79
CA SER A 219 11.25 -9.12 -0.17
C SER A 219 11.70 -8.70 -1.56
N ALA A 220 11.02 -9.22 -2.58
CA ALA A 220 11.31 -8.93 -3.97
C ALA A 220 10.47 -7.76 -4.46
N PHE A 221 11.11 -6.85 -5.20
CA PHE A 221 10.52 -5.65 -5.78
C PHE A 221 10.92 -5.53 -7.23
N PHE A 222 10.11 -4.86 -8.06
CA PHE A 222 10.56 -4.44 -9.38
C PHE A 222 11.60 -3.33 -9.25
N ARG A 223 12.59 -3.34 -10.14
CA ARG A 223 13.52 -2.23 -10.34
C ARG A 223 12.79 -1.06 -10.99
N ALA A 224 13.21 0.15 -10.67
CA ALA A 224 12.75 1.37 -11.35
C ALA A 224 13.41 1.47 -12.73
N ILE A 225 12.94 0.67 -13.68
CA ILE A 225 13.41 0.61 -15.07
C ILE A 225 12.26 0.86 -16.04
N THR A 226 12.57 1.11 -17.31
CA THR A 226 11.52 1.29 -18.32
C THR A 226 10.78 -0.02 -18.58
N LEU A 227 9.49 0.05 -18.96
CA LEU A 227 8.73 -1.15 -19.32
C LEU A 227 9.37 -1.91 -20.48
N ALA A 228 9.97 -1.20 -21.44
CA ALA A 228 10.67 -1.80 -22.56
C ALA A 228 11.90 -2.61 -22.10
N GLU A 229 12.72 -2.05 -21.20
CA GLU A 229 13.85 -2.75 -20.59
C GLU A 229 13.39 -3.99 -19.81
N LEU A 230 12.32 -3.87 -19.01
CA LEU A 230 11.75 -5.01 -18.27
C LEU A 230 11.31 -6.14 -19.20
N MET A 231 10.62 -5.80 -20.31
CA MET A 231 10.20 -6.76 -21.33
C MET A 231 11.39 -7.42 -22.03
N GLN A 232 12.46 -6.67 -22.30
CA GLN A 232 13.70 -7.21 -22.87
C GLN A 232 14.40 -8.17 -21.91
N LEU A 233 14.56 -7.80 -20.64
CA LEU A 233 15.13 -8.68 -19.62
C LEU A 233 14.32 -9.98 -19.49
N PHE A 234 12.99 -9.89 -19.51
CA PHE A 234 12.11 -11.06 -19.51
C PHE A 234 12.33 -11.94 -20.74
N LYS A 235 12.35 -11.37 -21.94
CA LYS A 235 12.57 -12.11 -23.19
C LYS A 235 13.92 -12.83 -23.17
N SER A 236 15.00 -12.12 -22.83
CA SER A 236 16.34 -12.70 -22.73
C SER A 236 16.40 -13.86 -21.73
N ARG A 237 15.69 -13.74 -20.60
CA ARG A 237 15.57 -14.82 -19.61
C ARG A 237 14.82 -16.02 -20.16
N PHE A 238 13.72 -15.78 -20.87
CA PHE A 238 12.86 -16.79 -21.46
C PHE A 238 13.62 -17.60 -22.53
N ASP A 239 14.28 -16.91 -23.46
CA ASP A 239 15.05 -17.52 -24.56
C ASP A 239 16.19 -18.39 -24.02
N ARG A 240 16.95 -17.90 -23.02
CA ARG A 240 18.02 -18.67 -22.34
C ARG A 240 17.50 -19.95 -21.68
N LYS A 241 16.28 -19.96 -21.15
CA LYS A 241 15.65 -21.13 -20.52
C LYS A 241 15.11 -22.12 -21.54
N ARG A 242 14.65 -21.63 -22.69
CA ARG A 242 14.05 -22.44 -23.76
C ARG A 242 15.07 -23.21 -24.60
N SER A 243 16.32 -22.73 -24.67
CA SER A 243 17.41 -23.37 -25.43
C SER A 243 17.68 -24.85 -25.08
N LYS A 244 17.02 -25.42 -24.05
CA LYS A 244 17.04 -26.86 -23.74
C LYS A 244 15.72 -27.53 -24.17
N GLY A 245 15.62 -27.90 -25.45
CA GLY A 245 14.85 -29.08 -25.90
C GLY A 245 13.32 -29.02 -26.05
N LYS A 246 12.67 -27.86 -26.20
CA LYS A 246 11.20 -27.80 -26.45
C LYS A 246 10.83 -27.45 -27.89
N LEU A 247 10.15 -28.39 -28.57
CA LEU A 247 9.41 -28.19 -29.83
C LEU A 247 8.09 -27.45 -29.53
N GLY A 248 7.89 -26.25 -30.07
CA GLY A 248 6.65 -25.48 -29.91
C GLY A 248 6.78 -24.04 -30.46
N ASN A 249 5.66 -23.30 -30.55
CA ASN A 249 5.66 -21.91 -31.03
C ASN A 249 6.25 -20.96 -29.97
N ALA A 250 7.56 -20.73 -30.06
CA ALA A 250 8.33 -19.96 -29.08
C ALA A 250 7.78 -18.55 -28.83
N ASN A 251 7.26 -17.90 -29.87
CA ASN A 251 6.74 -16.54 -29.76
C ASN A 251 5.39 -16.51 -29.02
N ALA A 252 4.50 -17.45 -29.31
CA ALA A 252 3.19 -17.53 -28.63
C ALA A 252 3.37 -17.83 -27.13
N ASP A 253 4.23 -18.79 -26.79
CA ASP A 253 4.52 -19.14 -25.39
C ASP A 253 5.15 -17.96 -24.63
N MET A 254 6.07 -17.24 -25.28
CA MET A 254 6.73 -16.07 -24.69
C MET A 254 5.73 -14.95 -24.41
N LEU A 255 4.87 -14.62 -25.38
CA LEU A 255 3.85 -13.59 -25.22
C LEU A 255 2.82 -13.96 -24.15
N PHE A 256 2.43 -15.23 -24.07
CA PHE A 256 1.55 -15.72 -23.01
C PHE A 256 2.20 -15.57 -21.63
N ALA A 257 3.46 -15.98 -21.46
CA ALA A 257 4.17 -15.83 -20.21
C ALA A 257 4.39 -14.35 -19.83
N LEU A 258 4.71 -13.50 -20.82
CA LEU A 258 4.88 -12.06 -20.62
C LEU A 258 3.57 -11.38 -20.22
N HIS A 259 2.43 -11.80 -20.77
CA HIS A 259 1.11 -11.29 -20.39
C HIS A 259 0.87 -11.43 -18.88
N TYR A 260 1.08 -12.63 -18.33
CA TYR A 260 0.90 -12.85 -16.88
C TYR A 260 1.98 -12.19 -16.04
N PHE A 261 3.22 -12.12 -16.53
CA PHE A 261 4.30 -11.45 -15.81
C PHE A 261 4.03 -9.95 -15.61
N LEU A 262 3.47 -9.28 -16.63
CA LEU A 262 3.16 -7.85 -16.56
C LEU A 262 1.81 -7.54 -15.92
N GLN A 263 0.91 -8.52 -15.82
CA GLN A 263 -0.42 -8.30 -15.26
C GLN A 263 -0.34 -7.83 -13.80
N GLY A 264 -0.97 -6.69 -13.50
CA GLY A 264 -0.95 -6.08 -12.17
C GLY A 264 0.26 -5.19 -11.89
N VAL A 265 1.26 -5.15 -12.76
CA VAL A 265 2.40 -4.23 -12.64
C VAL A 265 1.92 -2.80 -12.85
N ARG A 266 2.37 -1.90 -11.98
CA ARG A 266 2.07 -0.46 -12.06
C ARG A 266 3.20 0.25 -12.79
N ILE A 267 2.85 1.07 -13.77
CA ILE A 267 3.78 1.85 -14.56
C ILE A 267 3.43 3.33 -14.48
N MET A 268 4.47 4.15 -14.48
CA MET A 268 4.34 5.58 -14.66
C MET A 268 4.30 5.89 -16.16
N THR A 269 3.32 6.69 -16.58
CA THR A 269 3.14 7.07 -17.99
C THR A 269 3.39 8.56 -18.17
N LYS A 270 3.81 8.96 -19.37
CA LYS A 270 3.88 10.38 -19.73
C LYS A 270 2.45 10.93 -19.82
N PRO A 271 2.25 12.22 -19.48
CA PRO A 271 0.94 12.85 -19.66
C PRO A 271 0.51 12.80 -21.12
N HIS A 272 -0.80 12.70 -21.33
CA HIS A 272 -1.42 12.69 -22.64
C HIS A 272 -2.19 14.00 -22.84
N ARG A 273 -2.06 14.64 -24.02
CA ARG A 273 -2.80 15.86 -24.43
C ARG A 273 -2.77 16.99 -23.38
N GLY A 274 -1.58 17.48 -23.04
CA GLY A 274 -1.45 18.63 -22.12
C GLY A 274 -1.83 18.34 -20.66
N GLY A 275 -2.06 17.07 -20.30
CA GLY A 275 -2.23 16.66 -18.90
C GLY A 275 -1.02 17.04 -18.05
N VAL A 276 -1.27 17.36 -16.78
CA VAL A 276 -0.22 17.74 -15.82
C VAL A 276 0.18 16.51 -15.01
N GLY A 277 1.48 16.24 -14.91
CA GLY A 277 2.04 15.17 -14.07
C GLY A 277 2.27 13.83 -14.77
N PHE A 278 2.74 12.85 -13.99
CA PHE A 278 3.07 11.50 -14.48
C PHE A 278 2.11 10.45 -13.92
N PRO A 279 0.98 10.18 -14.60
CA PRO A 279 -0.03 9.29 -14.06
C PRO A 279 0.46 7.85 -13.96
N ILE A 280 0.15 7.21 -12.83
CA ILE A 280 0.43 5.80 -12.58
C ILE A 280 -0.76 4.96 -13.03
N LYS A 281 -0.52 3.99 -13.91
CA LYS A 281 -1.53 3.06 -14.44
C LYS A 281 -1.12 1.61 -14.12
N THR A 282 -2.11 0.72 -14.00
CA THR A 282 -1.88 -0.71 -13.79
C THR A 282 -2.06 -1.46 -15.10
N ILE A 283 -1.07 -2.26 -15.50
CA ILE A 283 -1.15 -3.12 -16.68
C ILE A 283 -2.18 -4.22 -16.42
N LYS A 284 -3.15 -4.37 -17.33
CA LYS A 284 -4.14 -5.46 -17.29
C LYS A 284 -3.69 -6.71 -18.03
N GLY A 285 -2.81 -6.54 -19.00
CA GLY A 285 -2.25 -7.59 -19.82
C GLY A 285 -1.73 -7.01 -21.13
N LEU A 286 -1.16 -7.87 -21.98
CA LEU A 286 -0.90 -7.56 -23.38
C LEU A 286 -2.22 -7.55 -24.17
N ALA A 287 -2.27 -6.76 -25.24
CA ALA A 287 -3.44 -6.66 -26.11
C ALA A 287 -3.84 -8.04 -26.66
N THR A 288 -5.14 -8.34 -26.67
CA THR A 288 -5.69 -9.60 -27.18
C THR A 288 -6.81 -9.35 -28.18
N THR A 289 -7.09 -10.34 -29.03
CA THR A 289 -8.22 -10.28 -29.98
C THR A 289 -9.59 -10.24 -29.29
N GLY A 290 -9.65 -10.55 -27.99
CA GLY A 290 -10.87 -10.48 -27.19
C GLY A 290 -11.07 -9.15 -26.45
N ASP A 291 -10.14 -8.20 -26.58
CA ASP A 291 -10.22 -6.94 -25.85
C ASP A 291 -11.46 -6.14 -26.27
N GLY A 292 -12.26 -5.73 -25.30
CA GLY A 292 -13.46 -4.94 -25.53
C GLY A 292 -14.61 -5.68 -26.23
N ARG A 293 -14.61 -7.04 -26.27
CA ARG A 293 -15.64 -7.85 -26.97
C ARG A 293 -17.10 -7.48 -26.67
N ASN A 294 -17.38 -6.90 -25.50
CA ASN A 294 -18.72 -6.49 -25.07
C ASN A 294 -19.00 -4.98 -25.26
N GLN A 295 -18.16 -4.27 -26.02
CA GLN A 295 -18.28 -2.83 -26.27
C GLN A 295 -18.65 -2.59 -27.74
N ASN A 296 -19.56 -1.65 -28.00
CA ASN A 296 -19.98 -1.29 -29.37
C ASN A 296 -18.82 -0.80 -30.25
N ASN A 297 -17.82 -0.18 -29.63
CA ASN A 297 -16.64 0.39 -30.28
C ASN A 297 -15.35 -0.28 -29.79
N ALA A 298 -15.34 -1.61 -29.78
CA ALA A 298 -14.21 -2.42 -29.33
C ALA A 298 -12.94 -2.13 -30.16
N PRO A 299 -11.75 -2.14 -29.55
CA PRO A 299 -10.50 -2.02 -30.28
C PRO A 299 -10.34 -3.20 -31.26
N GLN A 300 -9.89 -2.91 -32.48
CA GLN A 300 -9.59 -3.94 -33.48
C GLN A 300 -8.14 -4.37 -33.33
N VAL A 301 -7.93 -5.54 -32.72
CA VAL A 301 -6.62 -6.11 -32.42
C VAL A 301 -6.33 -7.27 -33.38
N LYS A 302 -5.27 -7.17 -34.20
CA LYS A 302 -4.98 -8.21 -35.22
C LYS A 302 -4.60 -9.58 -34.64
N LYS A 303 -3.87 -9.60 -33.51
CA LYS A 303 -3.37 -10.83 -32.86
C LYS A 303 -3.05 -10.57 -31.38
N SER A 304 -2.97 -11.64 -30.59
CA SER A 304 -2.49 -11.52 -29.20
C SER A 304 -1.04 -11.01 -29.16
N GLY A 305 -0.78 -10.03 -28.29
CA GLY A 305 0.50 -9.33 -28.23
C GLY A 305 0.76 -8.39 -29.42
N ALA A 306 -0.30 -7.94 -30.12
CA ALA A 306 -0.19 -6.97 -31.20
C ALA A 306 0.53 -5.68 -30.76
N ASN A 307 1.34 -5.14 -31.66
CA ASN A 307 1.99 -3.84 -31.46
C ASN A 307 1.07 -2.67 -31.88
N ALA A 308 1.51 -1.43 -31.67
CA ALA A 308 0.70 -0.24 -31.95
C ALA A 308 0.32 -0.04 -33.44
N ASN A 309 1.04 -0.66 -34.38
CA ASN A 309 0.69 -0.65 -35.82
C ASN A 309 -0.31 -1.77 -36.20
N GLU A 310 -0.67 -2.61 -35.24
CA GLU A 310 -1.56 -3.77 -35.43
C GLU A 310 -2.85 -3.62 -34.61
N ILE A 311 -3.06 -2.46 -33.99
CA ILE A 311 -4.23 -2.12 -33.19
C ILE A 311 -4.89 -0.87 -33.77
N LYS A 312 -6.20 -0.93 -34.02
CA LYS A 312 -7.01 0.27 -34.29
C LYS A 312 -7.93 0.55 -33.12
N ILE A 313 -8.00 1.81 -32.70
CA ILE A 313 -8.89 2.26 -31.64
C ILE A 313 -9.96 3.18 -32.19
N TRP A 314 -11.15 3.14 -31.60
CA TRP A 314 -12.21 4.08 -31.94
C TRP A 314 -11.91 5.45 -31.31
N VAL A 315 -11.95 6.50 -32.12
CA VAL A 315 -11.84 7.89 -31.66
C VAL A 315 -13.18 8.57 -31.89
N GLU A 316 -13.75 9.09 -30.81
CA GLU A 316 -14.99 9.86 -30.87
C GLU A 316 -14.80 11.18 -31.63
N PRO A 317 -15.85 11.67 -32.30
CA PRO A 317 -15.81 12.92 -33.06
C PRO A 317 -15.56 14.13 -32.14
N GLU A 318 -14.64 15.02 -32.53
CA GLU A 318 -14.37 16.27 -31.78
C GLU A 318 -15.47 17.33 -32.00
N ALA A 319 -16.30 17.21 -33.07
CA ALA A 319 -17.36 18.16 -33.41
C ALA A 319 -18.75 17.51 -33.56
N LYS A 320 -19.81 18.18 -33.08
CA LYS A 320 -21.20 17.74 -33.24
C LYS A 320 -21.54 17.63 -34.74
N GLY A 321 -21.90 16.44 -35.20
CA GLY A 321 -22.25 16.14 -36.60
C GLY A 321 -21.21 15.35 -37.39
N SER A 322 -20.05 15.06 -36.81
CA SER A 322 -19.05 14.15 -37.42
C SER A 322 -19.18 12.72 -36.87
N SER A 323 -18.91 11.71 -37.69
CA SER A 323 -18.89 10.31 -37.26
C SER A 323 -17.53 9.96 -36.65
N GLY A 324 -17.55 9.16 -35.57
CA GLY A 324 -16.31 8.61 -35.02
C GLY A 324 -15.61 7.69 -36.03
N LYS A 325 -14.31 7.48 -35.85
CA LYS A 325 -13.52 6.65 -36.77
C LYS A 325 -12.51 5.79 -36.04
N TYR A 326 -12.19 4.64 -36.63
CA TYR A 326 -11.07 3.82 -36.21
C TYR A 326 -9.76 4.43 -36.72
N VAL A 327 -8.82 4.69 -35.81
CA VAL A 327 -7.48 5.20 -36.11
C VAL A 327 -6.44 4.21 -35.63
N LEU A 328 -5.30 4.12 -36.32
CA LEU A 328 -4.19 3.27 -35.88
C LEU A 328 -3.63 3.79 -34.55
N LEU A 329 -3.37 2.89 -33.60
CA LEU A 329 -2.91 3.29 -32.26
C LEU A 329 -1.57 4.04 -32.33
N SER A 330 -0.67 3.64 -33.23
CA SER A 330 0.62 4.33 -33.43
C SER A 330 0.45 5.76 -33.92
N GLU A 331 -0.45 6.01 -34.89
CA GLU A 331 -0.76 7.35 -35.39
C GLU A 331 -1.36 8.22 -34.28
N TYR A 332 -2.33 7.67 -33.53
CA TYR A 332 -2.93 8.35 -32.39
C TYR A 332 -1.90 8.77 -31.33
N LEU A 333 -0.93 7.89 -31.03
CA LEU A 333 0.15 8.16 -30.07
C LEU A 333 1.16 9.18 -30.60
N GLN A 334 1.38 9.29 -31.92
CA GLN A 334 2.25 10.31 -32.50
C GLN A 334 1.59 11.69 -32.50
N ASP A 335 0.31 11.78 -32.87
CA ASP A 335 -0.44 13.04 -32.89
C ASP A 335 -0.62 13.63 -31.48
N SER A 336 -0.87 12.78 -30.49
CA SER A 336 -0.96 13.20 -29.08
C SER A 336 0.36 13.73 -28.52
N LYS A 337 1.51 13.17 -28.94
CA LYS A 337 2.84 13.70 -28.56
C LYS A 337 3.10 15.08 -29.13
N LYS A 338 2.73 15.35 -30.39
CA LYS A 338 2.88 16.67 -31.01
C LYS A 338 2.06 17.76 -30.30
N ARG A 339 0.92 17.39 -29.70
CA ARG A 339 0.04 18.27 -28.92
C ARG A 339 0.46 18.46 -27.46
N THR A 340 1.56 17.84 -27.01
CA THR A 340 2.05 17.95 -25.64
C THR A 340 3.33 18.79 -25.68
N PRO A 341 3.34 20.03 -25.13
CA PRO A 341 4.54 20.85 -25.17
C PRO A 341 5.70 20.13 -24.49
N SER A 342 6.88 20.17 -25.11
CA SER A 342 8.11 19.62 -24.55
C SER A 342 8.45 20.40 -23.28
N LEU A 343 8.20 19.79 -22.12
CA LEU A 343 8.81 20.22 -20.88
C LEU A 343 10.26 19.74 -20.90
N ALA A 344 11.17 20.70 -21.07
CA ALA A 344 12.60 20.56 -20.84
C ALA A 344 12.90 20.22 -19.38
#